data_AF-A0A2W1TA92-F1
#
_entry.id   AF-A0A2W1TA92-F1
#
_cell.length_a   1.000
_cell.length_b   1.000
_cell.length_c   1.000
_cell.angle_alpha   90.00
_cell.angle_beta   90.00
_cell.angle_gamma   90.00
#
_symmetry.space_group_name_H-M   'P 1'
#
loop_
_entity.id
_entity.type
_entity.pdbx_description
1 polymer ?
#
loop_
_entity_poly.entity_id
_entity_poly.type
_entity_poly.pdbx_seq_one_letter_code
_entity_poly.pdbx_strand_id
1 'polypeptide(L)'
;MDSTTAKRPASSPRYSHEIAAAVTLPAAARALVDTAALTTADAIAVATGCGALATRIGLLRFLADPDRVASGTVAPVDPFCDGMPAALVGRGPSPDRDRLRHAGDRCVESWRIMTRTADGVRATHGVPPVVAVAGVSGAVGVAGALALGAWCSWALGSELRAATRARYALDLRADDPLAMLVDRLCRIRRRPAWRT
;
A
#
# COMPACT_ATOMS: atom_id res chain seq x y z
N MET A 1 34.61 -39.87 -1.84
CA MET A 1 34.44 -38.74 -0.92
C MET A 1 34.10 -37.53 -1.78
N ASP A 2 32.81 -37.31 -2.06
CA ASP A 2 32.34 -36.18 -2.85
C ASP A 2 32.05 -35.00 -1.92
N SER A 3 32.97 -34.03 -1.90
CA SER A 3 32.75 -32.77 -1.20
C SER A 3 31.86 -31.87 -2.05
N THR A 4 30.56 -31.88 -1.79
CA THR A 4 29.62 -30.92 -2.37
C THR A 4 29.82 -29.57 -1.70
N THR A 5 30.53 -28.67 -2.36
CA THR A 5 30.68 -27.27 -1.94
C THR A 5 29.33 -26.58 -2.04
N ALA A 6 28.61 -26.47 -0.91
CA ALA A 6 27.34 -25.75 -0.84
C ALA A 6 27.58 -24.27 -1.22
N LYS A 7 27.11 -23.88 -2.42
CA LYS A 7 27.16 -22.51 -2.92
C LYS A 7 26.30 -21.64 -1.99
N ARG A 8 26.95 -20.81 -1.17
CA ARG A 8 26.29 -19.87 -0.27
C ARG A 8 25.31 -19.00 -1.09
N PRO A 9 24.02 -18.91 -0.74
CA PRO A 9 23.09 -18.06 -1.48
C PRO A 9 23.59 -16.62 -1.44
N ALA A 10 23.62 -15.98 -2.61
CA ALA A 10 23.99 -14.57 -2.73
C ALA A 10 23.07 -13.76 -1.82
N SER A 11 23.64 -12.93 -0.95
CA SER A 11 22.86 -12.03 -0.10
C SER A 11 22.08 -11.06 -0.98
N SER A 12 20.76 -11.04 -0.84
CA SER A 12 19.91 -10.04 -1.49
C SER A 12 20.43 -8.62 -1.21
N PRO A 13 20.36 -7.70 -2.18
CA PRO A 13 20.80 -6.33 -1.97
C PRO A 13 20.00 -5.70 -0.82
N ARG A 14 20.68 -4.85 -0.03
CA ARG A 14 20.21 -4.29 1.25
C ARG A 14 18.87 -3.52 1.17
N TYR A 15 18.39 -3.21 -0.04
CA TYR A 15 17.18 -2.43 -0.32
C TYR A 15 16.29 -3.02 -1.43
N SER A 16 16.30 -4.35 -1.59
CA SER A 16 15.56 -5.01 -2.68
C SER A 16 14.06 -4.68 -2.69
N HIS A 17 13.46 -4.47 -1.52
CA HIS A 17 12.03 -4.24 -1.37
C HIS A 17 11.64 -2.79 -1.69
N GLU A 18 12.44 -1.80 -1.31
CA GLU A 18 12.22 -0.41 -1.69
C GLU A 18 12.41 -0.20 -3.18
N ILE A 19 13.40 -0.86 -3.79
CA ILE A 19 13.60 -0.84 -5.24
C ILE A 19 12.39 -1.47 -5.95
N ALA A 20 11.93 -2.65 -5.50
CA ALA A 20 10.74 -3.29 -6.07
C ALA A 20 9.51 -2.40 -5.96
N ALA A 21 9.28 -1.77 -4.80
CA ALA A 21 8.18 -0.85 -4.59
C ALA A 21 8.26 0.37 -5.53
N ALA A 22 9.45 0.97 -5.67
CA ALA A 22 9.67 2.14 -6.52
C ALA A 22 9.45 1.84 -8.00
N VAL A 23 9.99 0.73 -8.51
CA VAL A 23 9.82 0.32 -9.91
C VAL A 23 8.36 -0.04 -10.22
N THR A 24 7.64 -0.61 -9.25
CA THR A 24 6.24 -1.04 -9.43
C THR A 24 5.24 0.10 -9.24
N LEU A 25 5.67 1.24 -8.71
CA LEU A 25 4.81 2.35 -8.29
C LEU A 25 3.85 2.85 -9.40
N PRO A 26 4.29 3.06 -10.66
CA PRO A 26 3.36 3.47 -11.72
C PRO A 26 2.29 2.42 -12.04
N ALA A 27 2.63 1.13 -11.91
CA ALA A 27 1.67 0.04 -12.09
C ALA A 27 0.66 -0.01 -10.94
N ALA A 28 1.12 0.17 -9.71
CA ALA A 28 0.24 0.30 -8.55
C ALA A 28 -0.72 1.49 -8.69
N ALA A 29 -0.20 2.66 -9.10
CA ALA A 29 -1.00 3.86 -9.31
C ALA A 29 -2.10 3.64 -10.36
N ARG A 30 -1.77 2.96 -11.47
CA ARG A 30 -2.73 2.58 -12.51
C ARG A 30 -3.80 1.65 -11.96
N ALA A 31 -3.40 0.55 -11.32
CA ALA A 31 -4.31 -0.45 -10.75
C ALA A 31 -5.33 0.14 -9.75
N LEU A 32 -4.94 1.20 -9.02
CA LEU A 32 -5.80 1.89 -8.06
C LEU A 32 -6.88 2.77 -8.71
N VAL A 33 -6.68 3.22 -9.95
CA VAL A 33 -7.61 4.15 -10.62
C VAL A 33 -8.28 3.54 -11.86
N ASP A 34 -7.78 2.41 -12.36
CA ASP A 34 -8.36 1.68 -13.48
C ASP A 34 -9.76 1.14 -13.13
N THR A 35 -10.70 1.29 -14.06
CA THR A 35 -12.08 0.86 -13.91
C THR A 35 -12.27 -0.64 -14.19
N ALA A 36 -11.38 -1.28 -14.95
CA ALA A 36 -11.42 -2.72 -15.24
C ALA A 36 -11.23 -3.55 -13.96
N ALA A 37 -11.81 -4.75 -13.87
CA ALA A 37 -11.72 -5.60 -12.68
C ALA A 37 -10.26 -5.86 -12.25
N LEU A 38 -10.00 -5.83 -10.94
CA LEU A 38 -8.64 -5.97 -10.40
C LEU A 38 -8.11 -7.39 -10.65
N THR A 39 -7.03 -7.52 -11.41
CA THR A 39 -6.38 -8.81 -11.65
C THR A 39 -5.43 -9.19 -10.52
N THR A 40 -4.94 -10.44 -10.51
CA THR A 40 -3.88 -10.85 -9.57
C THR A 40 -2.60 -10.05 -9.75
N ALA A 41 -2.24 -9.72 -10.99
CA ALA A 41 -1.06 -8.89 -11.28
C ALA A 41 -1.22 -7.48 -10.71
N ASP A 42 -2.41 -6.89 -10.84
CA ASP A 42 -2.72 -5.59 -10.25
C ASP A 42 -2.67 -5.63 -8.72
N ALA A 43 -3.21 -6.69 -8.11
CA ALA A 43 -3.15 -6.88 -6.66
C ALA A 43 -1.69 -6.97 -6.17
N ILE A 44 -0.84 -7.71 -6.88
CA ILE A 44 0.61 -7.79 -6.60
C ILE A 44 1.26 -6.42 -6.77
N ALA A 45 0.90 -5.67 -7.82
CA ALA A 45 1.45 -4.34 -8.05
C ALA A 45 1.09 -3.37 -6.93
N VAL A 46 -0.18 -3.36 -6.49
CA VAL A 46 -0.65 -2.54 -5.36
C VAL A 46 0.08 -2.92 -4.07
N ALA A 47 0.15 -4.21 -3.73
CA ALA A 47 0.85 -4.67 -2.52
C ALA A 47 2.34 -4.32 -2.57
N THR A 48 3.02 -4.57 -3.69
CA THR A 48 4.44 -4.27 -3.88
C THR A 48 4.70 -2.77 -3.79
N GLY A 49 3.92 -1.96 -4.52
CA GLY A 49 4.02 -0.50 -4.49
C GLY A 49 3.72 0.09 -3.12
N CYS A 50 2.93 -0.59 -2.28
CA CYS A 50 2.69 -0.20 -0.90
C CYS A 50 3.74 -0.71 0.11
N GLY A 51 4.71 -1.51 -0.32
CA GLY A 51 5.71 -2.13 0.54
C GLY A 51 6.70 -1.15 1.18
N ALA A 52 6.94 0.01 0.55
CA ALA A 52 7.77 1.08 1.10
C ALA A 52 6.92 2.29 1.52
N LEU A 53 7.36 3.03 2.54
CA LEU A 53 6.63 4.22 2.99
C LEU A 53 6.70 5.35 1.96
N ALA A 54 7.87 5.59 1.37
CA ALA A 54 8.08 6.64 0.36
C ALA A 54 7.12 6.49 -0.84
N THR A 55 6.93 5.26 -1.31
CA THR A 55 6.01 4.95 -2.43
C THR A 55 4.56 5.08 -2.03
N ARG A 56 4.19 4.69 -0.80
CA ARG A 56 2.83 4.92 -0.26
C ARG A 56 2.47 6.40 -0.17
N ILE A 57 3.41 7.24 0.28
CA ILE A 57 3.19 8.69 0.30
C ILE A 57 3.09 9.23 -1.13
N GLY A 58 3.82 8.65 -2.09
CA GLY A 58 3.70 8.97 -3.52
C GLY A 58 2.32 8.63 -4.07
N LEU A 59 1.78 7.44 -3.77
CA LEU A 59 0.41 7.04 -4.12
C LEU A 59 -0.64 7.95 -3.46
N LEU A 60 -0.44 8.31 -2.19
CA LEU A 60 -1.32 9.25 -1.48
C LEU A 60 -1.34 10.62 -2.16
N ARG A 61 -0.17 11.17 -2.53
CA ARG A 61 -0.07 12.42 -3.31
C ARG A 61 -0.84 12.29 -4.62
N PHE A 62 -0.56 11.24 -5.37
CA PHE A 62 -1.23 10.95 -6.65
C PHE A 62 -2.75 10.91 -6.49
N LEU A 63 -3.27 10.20 -5.49
CA LEU A 63 -4.70 10.07 -5.24
C LEU A 63 -5.36 11.35 -4.71
N ALA A 64 -4.62 12.14 -3.94
CA ALA A 64 -5.09 13.41 -3.40
C ALA A 64 -5.11 14.55 -4.43
N ASP A 65 -4.36 14.39 -5.53
CA ASP A 65 -4.24 15.39 -6.58
C ASP A 65 -5.58 15.53 -7.36
N PRO A 66 -6.19 16.73 -7.38
CA PRO A 66 -7.45 16.96 -8.10
C PRO A 66 -7.28 16.92 -9.62
N ASP A 67 -6.09 17.21 -10.16
CA ASP A 67 -5.85 17.40 -11.60
C ASP A 67 -5.60 16.06 -12.33
N ARG A 68 -5.74 14.93 -11.63
CA ARG A 68 -5.65 13.57 -12.19
C ARG A 68 -4.37 13.33 -12.99
N VAL A 69 -3.24 13.61 -12.35
CA VAL A 69 -1.89 13.31 -12.85
C VAL A 69 -1.81 11.89 -13.44
N ALA A 70 -1.07 11.73 -14.54
CA ALA A 70 -0.91 10.43 -15.19
C ALA A 70 -0.23 9.41 -14.27
N SER A 71 -0.73 8.17 -14.21
CA SER A 71 -0.16 7.11 -13.36
C SER A 71 1.30 6.80 -13.70
N GLY A 72 1.72 7.02 -14.95
CA GLY A 72 3.10 6.85 -15.42
C GLY A 72 4.11 7.81 -14.80
N THR A 73 3.67 8.92 -14.21
CA THR A 73 4.56 9.96 -13.66
C THR A 73 4.65 9.90 -12.13
N VAL A 74 4.04 8.90 -11.49
CA VAL A 74 4.06 8.76 -10.03
C VAL A 74 5.44 8.30 -9.58
N ALA A 75 6.05 9.09 -8.70
CA ALA A 75 7.37 8.83 -8.14
C ALA A 75 7.29 8.60 -6.61
N PRO A 76 8.24 7.86 -6.03
CA PRO A 76 8.39 7.80 -4.57
C PRO A 76 8.69 9.19 -4.01
N VAL A 77 8.23 9.45 -2.79
CA VAL A 77 8.62 10.68 -2.08
C VAL A 77 10.07 10.61 -1.63
N ASP A 78 10.84 11.66 -1.93
CA ASP A 78 12.16 11.86 -1.35
C ASP A 78 12.01 12.57 0.01
N PRO A 79 12.30 11.92 1.16
CA PRO A 79 12.12 12.53 2.46
C PRO A 79 13.10 13.68 2.76
N PHE A 80 14.19 13.81 1.98
CA PHE A 80 15.18 14.88 2.15
C PHE A 80 14.85 16.11 1.31
N CYS A 81 14.27 15.90 0.13
CA CYS A 81 14.00 16.97 -0.83
C CYS A 81 12.53 17.41 -0.87
N ASP A 82 11.59 16.50 -0.60
CA ASP A 82 10.18 16.81 -0.74
C ASP A 82 9.51 17.17 0.59
N GLY A 83 8.63 18.17 0.56
CA GLY A 83 7.75 18.46 1.70
C GLY A 83 6.65 17.41 1.89
N MET A 84 6.42 16.95 3.12
CA MET A 84 5.33 16.01 3.42
C MET A 84 3.98 16.53 2.91
N PRO A 85 3.20 15.71 2.18
CA PRO A 85 1.97 16.20 1.57
C PRO A 85 0.92 16.57 2.62
N ALA A 86 0.37 17.77 2.50
CA ALA A 86 -0.70 18.27 3.38
C ALA A 86 -1.92 17.33 3.42
N ALA A 87 -2.14 16.58 2.33
CA ALA A 87 -3.19 15.57 2.20
C ALA A 87 -3.10 14.43 3.22
N LEU A 88 -1.90 14.12 3.78
CA LEU A 88 -1.76 13.15 4.87
C LEU A 88 -2.67 13.47 6.06
N VAL A 89 -2.88 14.77 6.32
CA VAL A 89 -3.70 15.27 7.41
C VAL A 89 -4.92 16.03 6.90
N GLY A 90 -5.35 15.73 5.68
CA GLY A 90 -6.66 16.15 5.17
C GLY A 90 -6.71 17.63 4.80
N ARG A 91 -5.58 18.20 4.38
CA ARG A 91 -5.47 19.60 3.99
C ARG A 91 -5.04 19.71 2.53
N GLY A 92 -5.45 20.79 1.87
CA GLY A 92 -5.21 21.01 0.45
C GLY A 92 -6.53 21.13 -0.32
N PRO A 93 -6.47 21.20 -1.66
CA PRO A 93 -7.66 21.10 -2.50
C PRO A 93 -8.45 19.82 -2.23
N SER A 94 -9.75 19.83 -2.49
CA SER A 94 -10.58 18.64 -2.38
C SER A 94 -10.18 17.60 -3.42
N PRO A 95 -9.84 16.36 -3.01
CA PRO A 95 -9.57 15.29 -3.95
C PRO A 95 -10.86 14.83 -4.63
N ASP A 96 -10.70 14.15 -5.77
CA ASP A 96 -11.79 13.42 -6.42
C ASP A 96 -12.29 12.30 -5.51
N ARG A 97 -13.54 12.44 -5.05
CA ARG A 97 -14.16 11.53 -4.08
C ARG A 97 -14.40 10.14 -4.65
N ASP A 98 -14.74 10.03 -5.93
CA ASP A 98 -15.04 8.75 -6.56
C ASP A 98 -13.74 7.99 -6.80
N ARG A 99 -12.70 8.69 -7.24
CA ARG A 99 -11.33 8.15 -7.35
C ARG A 99 -10.82 7.62 -6.01
N LEU A 100 -10.99 8.38 -4.93
CA LEU A 100 -10.59 7.91 -3.59
C LEU A 100 -11.40 6.71 -3.11
N ARG A 101 -12.71 6.69 -3.38
CA ARG A 101 -13.57 5.57 -2.99
C ARG A 101 -13.11 4.30 -3.69
N HIS A 102 -12.96 4.40 -5.01
CA HIS A 102 -12.51 3.30 -5.86
C HIS A 102 -11.13 2.79 -5.45
N ALA A 103 -10.15 3.68 -5.30
CA ALA A 103 -8.80 3.31 -4.85
C ALA A 103 -8.81 2.64 -3.47
N GLY A 104 -9.64 3.14 -2.55
CA GLY A 104 -9.79 2.53 -1.23
C GLY A 104 -10.36 1.12 -1.29
N ASP A 105 -11.32 0.86 -2.18
CA ASP A 105 -11.90 -0.47 -2.36
C ASP A 105 -10.93 -1.42 -3.07
N ARG A 106 -10.14 -0.91 -4.02
CA ARG A 106 -9.04 -1.64 -4.69
C ARG A 106 -7.95 -2.08 -3.72
N CYS A 107 -7.62 -1.24 -2.74
CA CYS A 107 -6.69 -1.60 -1.67
C CYS A 107 -7.20 -2.81 -0.88
N VAL A 108 -8.48 -2.84 -0.50
CA VAL A 108 -9.08 -3.97 0.22
C VAL A 108 -9.18 -5.21 -0.67
N GLU A 109 -9.53 -5.05 -1.94
CA GLU A 109 -9.61 -6.19 -2.87
C GLU A 109 -8.24 -6.81 -3.13
N SER A 110 -7.18 -5.99 -3.21
CA SER A 110 -5.81 -6.51 -3.30
C SER A 110 -5.46 -7.41 -2.12
N TRP A 111 -5.81 -7.02 -0.88
CA TRP A 111 -5.65 -7.87 0.30
C TRP A 111 -6.43 -9.18 0.19
N ARG A 112 -7.69 -9.13 -0.26
CA ARG A 112 -8.51 -10.35 -0.44
C ARG A 112 -7.92 -11.29 -1.48
N ILE A 113 -7.45 -10.77 -2.61
CA ILE A 113 -6.80 -11.57 -3.66
C ILE A 113 -5.51 -12.21 -3.08
N MET A 114 -4.66 -11.41 -2.44
CA MET A 114 -3.39 -11.89 -1.88
C MET A 114 -3.57 -12.92 -0.76
N THR A 115 -4.65 -12.81 0.03
CA THR A 115 -4.97 -13.79 1.07
C THR A 115 -5.44 -15.11 0.45
N ARG A 116 -6.33 -15.04 -0.56
CA ARG A 116 -6.82 -16.23 -1.27
C ARG A 116 -5.70 -16.99 -1.98
N THR A 117 -4.76 -16.27 -2.60
CA THR A 117 -3.62 -16.90 -3.27
C THR A 117 -2.62 -17.50 -2.29
N ALA A 118 -2.43 -16.90 -1.10
CA ALA A 118 -1.61 -17.47 -0.04
C ALA A 118 -2.18 -18.77 0.54
N ASP A 119 -3.51 -18.86 0.72
CA ASP A 119 -4.17 -20.10 1.15
C ASP A 119 -4.08 -21.22 0.11
N GLY A 120 -3.96 -20.89 -1.19
CA GLY A 120 -3.67 -21.87 -2.25
C GLY A 120 -2.24 -22.44 -2.22
N VAL A 121 -1.29 -21.73 -1.60
CA VAL A 121 0.12 -22.17 -1.45
C VAL A 121 0.35 -22.91 -0.12
N ARG A 122 -0.62 -22.89 0.81
CA ARG A 122 -0.56 -23.67 2.07
C ARG A 122 -0.49 -25.20 1.89
N ALA A 123 -0.71 -25.73 0.69
CA ALA A 123 -0.75 -27.18 0.45
C ALA A 123 0.64 -27.84 0.32
N THR A 124 1.75 -27.09 0.32
CA THR A 124 3.09 -27.64 0.14
C THR A 124 4.06 -27.07 1.17
N HIS A 125 4.31 -27.85 2.23
CA HIS A 125 5.38 -27.71 3.23
C HIS A 125 5.29 -26.54 4.23
N GLY A 126 4.56 -26.74 5.34
CA GLY A 126 4.98 -26.40 6.72
C GLY A 126 5.41 -24.97 7.10
N VAL A 127 5.38 -23.99 6.20
CA VAL A 127 5.77 -22.60 6.43
C VAL A 127 4.51 -21.77 6.75
N PRO A 128 4.54 -20.89 7.77
CA PRO A 128 3.40 -20.02 8.08
C PRO A 128 2.98 -19.17 6.85
N PRO A 129 1.66 -18.94 6.67
CA PRO A 129 1.08 -18.45 5.42
C PRO A 129 1.30 -16.94 5.26
N VAL A 130 2.49 -16.55 4.80
CA VAL A 130 2.76 -15.26 4.14
C VAL A 130 3.79 -15.52 3.06
N VAL A 131 3.33 -15.96 1.89
CA VAL A 131 4.23 -16.36 0.79
C VAL A 131 4.93 -15.12 0.23
N ALA A 132 6.25 -15.21 0.17
CA ALA A 132 7.13 -14.28 -0.52
C ALA A 132 6.82 -14.27 -2.03
N VAL A 133 5.97 -13.35 -2.46
CA VAL A 133 5.97 -12.91 -3.86
C VAL A 133 7.10 -11.89 -3.97
N ALA A 134 8.18 -12.30 -4.64
CA ALA A 134 9.32 -11.49 -5.07
C ALA A 134 9.72 -10.33 -4.12
N GLY A 135 10.48 -10.65 -3.05
CA GLY A 135 11.32 -9.67 -2.35
C GLY A 135 10.63 -8.72 -1.38
N VAL A 136 9.29 -8.69 -1.30
CA VAL A 136 8.54 -8.00 -0.23
C VAL A 136 7.93 -9.09 0.67
N SER A 137 8.13 -9.01 1.98
CA SER A 137 7.32 -9.83 2.91
C SER A 137 5.86 -9.47 2.63
N GLY A 138 5.08 -10.40 2.07
CA GLY A 138 3.73 -10.12 1.57
C GLY A 138 2.86 -9.36 2.58
N ALA A 139 3.08 -9.60 3.88
CA ALA A 139 2.43 -8.90 4.98
C ALA A 139 2.71 -7.38 4.99
N VAL A 140 3.94 -6.93 4.69
CA VAL A 140 4.29 -5.50 4.68
C VAL A 140 3.56 -4.76 3.58
N GLY A 141 3.59 -5.29 2.35
CA GLY A 141 2.93 -4.68 1.21
C GLY A 141 1.41 -4.65 1.35
N VAL A 142 0.83 -5.76 1.84
CA VAL A 142 -0.60 -5.88 2.11
C VAL A 142 -1.06 -4.98 3.25
N ALA A 143 -0.31 -4.91 4.36
CA ALA A 143 -0.58 -3.96 5.44
C ALA A 143 -0.49 -2.52 4.92
N GLY A 144 0.51 -2.20 4.10
CA GLY A 144 0.64 -0.90 3.45
C GLY A 144 -0.54 -0.55 2.55
N ALA A 145 -1.05 -1.51 1.77
CA ALA A 145 -2.24 -1.33 0.94
C ALA A 145 -3.49 -1.09 1.79
N LEU A 146 -3.71 -1.88 2.85
CA LEU A 146 -4.81 -1.66 3.79
C LEU A 146 -4.71 -0.30 4.49
N ALA A 147 -3.49 0.14 4.86
CA ALA A 147 -3.25 1.46 5.44
C ALA A 147 -3.60 2.59 4.46
N LEU A 148 -3.24 2.45 3.18
CA LEU A 148 -3.64 3.39 2.14
C LEU A 148 -5.17 3.39 1.96
N GLY A 149 -5.80 2.23 1.94
CA GLY A 149 -7.26 2.10 1.88
C GLY A 149 -8.00 2.64 3.11
N ALA A 150 -7.36 2.62 4.28
CA ALA A 150 -7.81 3.26 5.50
C ALA A 150 -7.74 4.79 5.36
N TRP A 151 -6.62 5.32 4.85
CA TRP A 151 -6.48 6.74 4.56
C TRP A 151 -7.53 7.22 3.55
N CYS A 152 -7.79 6.49 2.47
CA CYS A 152 -8.86 6.82 1.51
C CYS A 152 -10.24 6.92 2.19
N SER A 153 -10.55 5.97 3.09
CA SER A 153 -11.80 5.99 3.85
C SER A 153 -11.90 7.19 4.77
N TRP A 154 -10.80 7.53 5.44
CA TRP A 154 -10.70 8.67 6.34
C TRP A 154 -10.83 9.99 5.58
N ALA A 155 -10.14 10.12 4.45
CA ALA A 155 -10.19 11.27 3.54
C ALA A 155 -11.60 11.55 3.00
N LEU A 156 -12.42 10.51 2.87
CA LEU A 156 -13.84 10.59 2.49
C LEU A 156 -14.79 10.89 3.66
N GLY A 157 -14.28 10.92 4.89
CA GLY A 157 -15.06 11.13 6.12
C GLY A 157 -15.70 9.86 6.69
N SER A 158 -15.35 8.68 6.19
CA SER A 158 -15.87 7.40 6.69
C SER A 158 -15.01 6.87 7.84
N GLU A 159 -15.23 7.41 9.04
CA GLU A 159 -14.44 7.10 10.24
C GLU A 159 -14.45 5.61 10.59
N LEU A 160 -15.62 4.96 10.57
CA LEU A 160 -15.74 3.53 10.89
C LEU A 160 -14.96 2.65 9.90
N ARG A 161 -15.09 2.91 8.59
CA ARG A 161 -14.34 2.15 7.57
C ARG A 161 -12.85 2.38 7.69
N ALA A 162 -12.43 3.63 7.95
CA ALA A 162 -11.04 3.97 8.15
C ALA A 162 -10.44 3.25 9.36
N ALA A 163 -11.08 3.33 10.52
CA ALA A 163 -10.62 2.68 11.74
C ALA A 163 -10.54 1.15 11.57
N THR A 164 -11.55 0.53 10.98
CA THR A 164 -11.54 -0.92 10.72
C THR A 164 -10.38 -1.32 9.80
N ARG A 165 -10.21 -0.64 8.66
CA ARG A 165 -9.10 -0.94 7.72
C ARG A 165 -7.72 -0.69 8.36
N ALA A 166 -7.58 0.37 9.16
CA ALA A 166 -6.34 0.67 9.87
C ALA A 166 -6.00 -0.42 10.90
N ARG A 167 -6.98 -0.92 11.66
CA ARG A 167 -6.77 -2.02 12.61
C ARG A 167 -6.34 -3.30 11.91
N TYR A 168 -6.99 -3.69 10.81
CA TYR A 168 -6.54 -4.84 10.02
C TYR A 168 -5.10 -4.67 9.49
N ALA A 169 -4.72 -3.46 9.08
CA ALA A 169 -3.33 -3.19 8.71
C ALA A 169 -2.36 -3.35 9.91
N LEU A 170 -2.76 -2.90 11.10
CA LEU A 170 -1.97 -3.03 12.33
C LEU A 170 -1.89 -4.48 12.84
N ASP A 171 -2.93 -5.28 12.63
CA ASP A 171 -2.92 -6.71 12.96
C ASP A 171 -1.90 -7.47 12.08
N LEU A 172 -1.72 -7.04 10.82
CA LEU A 172 -0.69 -7.58 9.93
C LEU A 172 0.70 -7.00 10.21
N ARG A 173 0.77 -5.73 10.59
CA ARG A 173 2.02 -5.00 10.86
C ARG A 173 1.79 -3.91 11.92
N ALA A 174 2.10 -4.24 13.17
CA ALA A 174 1.82 -3.38 14.33
C ALA A 174 2.51 -2.01 14.30
N ASP A 175 3.62 -1.89 13.58
CA ASP A 175 4.42 -0.67 13.43
C ASP A 175 4.15 0.08 12.12
N ASP A 176 3.07 -0.22 11.39
CA ASP A 176 2.79 0.49 10.13
C ASP A 176 2.44 1.98 10.37
N PRO A 177 3.27 2.92 9.89
CA PRO A 177 3.17 4.33 10.28
C PRO A 177 1.92 5.01 9.72
N LEU A 178 1.46 4.62 8.53
CA LEU A 178 0.26 5.21 7.93
C LEU A 178 -0.99 4.67 8.63
N ALA A 179 -1.03 3.37 8.96
CA ALA A 179 -2.13 2.79 9.72
C ALA A 179 -2.23 3.39 11.12
N MET A 180 -1.09 3.55 11.83
CA MET A 180 -1.04 4.22 13.13
C MET A 180 -1.54 5.67 13.05
N LEU A 181 -1.16 6.40 12.01
CA LEU A 181 -1.64 7.77 11.78
C LEU A 181 -3.16 7.80 11.61
N VAL A 182 -3.71 7.00 10.69
CA VAL A 182 -5.14 6.97 10.39
C VAL A 182 -5.95 6.56 11.62
N ASP A 183 -5.53 5.51 12.33
CA ASP A 183 -6.20 5.05 13.54
C ASP A 183 -6.16 6.13 14.64
N ARG A 184 -5.04 6.86 14.79
CA ARG A 184 -4.95 8.00 15.70
C ARG A 184 -5.90 9.13 15.29
N LEU A 185 -5.97 9.48 14.01
CA LEU A 185 -6.86 10.51 13.48
C LEU A 185 -8.33 10.17 13.78
N CYS A 186 -8.72 8.90 13.61
CA CYS A 186 -10.04 8.40 13.99
C CYS A 186 -10.27 8.51 15.51
N ARG A 187 -9.33 8.05 16.34
CA ARG A 187 -9.47 8.10 17.81
C ARG A 187 -9.65 9.52 18.35
N ILE A 188 -8.96 10.50 17.77
CA ILE A 188 -9.12 11.92 18.15
C ILE A 188 -10.26 12.63 17.39
N ARG A 189 -11.05 11.90 16.60
CA ARG A 189 -12.14 12.40 15.76
C ARG A 189 -11.73 13.55 14.84
N ARG A 190 -10.47 13.56 14.39
CA ARG A 190 -9.99 14.57 13.45
C ARG A 190 -10.47 14.23 12.05
N ARG A 191 -11.28 15.12 11.50
CA ARG A 191 -11.82 15.01 10.14
C ARG A 191 -10.91 15.72 9.12
N PRO A 192 -10.92 15.29 7.85
CA PRO A 192 -10.28 16.07 6.80
C PRO A 192 -10.97 17.43 6.64
N ALA A 193 -10.18 18.45 6.31
CA ALA A 193 -10.59 19.84 6.11
C ALA A 193 -10.10 20.31 4.74
N TRP A 194 -10.61 19.66 3.69
CA TRP A 194 -10.32 19.99 2.31
C TRP A 194 -10.84 21.38 1.94
N ARG A 195 -10.11 22.09 1.08
CA ARG A 195 -10.55 23.35 0.47
C ARG A 195 -11.34 23.02 -0.80
N THR A 196 -12.56 23.50 -0.85
CA THR A 196 -13.41 23.46 -2.06
C THR A 196 -12.99 24.51 -3.06
#